data_AF-A0A7W9XK37-F1
#
_entry.id   AF-A0A7W9XK37-F1
#
_cell.length_a   1.000
_cell.length_b   1.000
_cell.length_c   1.000
_cell.angle_alpha   90.00
_cell.angle_beta   90.00
_cell.angle_gamma   90.00
#
_symmetry.space_group_name_H-M   'P 1'
#
loop_
_entity.id
_entity.type
_entity.pdbx_description
1 polymer ?
#
loop_
_entity_poly.entity_id
_entity_poly.type
_entity_poly.pdbx_seq_one_letter_code
_entity_poly.pdbx_strand_id
1 'polypeptide(L)'
;MTTIEGLSADNNHPAQVAWNEENVPQCGYCHSGQIMSAAVLLRENPDPSDEDIDAAMAGNICRCGTYQRIRKAIHLASEIQKKGGAK
;
A
#
# COMPACT_ATOMS: atom_id res chain seq x y z
N MET A 1 -4.71 -11.75 -14.29
CA MET A 1 -4.91 -11.71 -12.82
C MET A 1 -3.54 -11.57 -12.19
N THR A 2 -3.37 -10.64 -11.24
CA THR A 2 -2.08 -10.35 -10.58
C THR A 2 -2.23 -10.56 -9.08
N THR A 3 -1.23 -11.19 -8.47
CA THR A 3 -1.12 -11.39 -7.01
C THR A 3 0.07 -10.61 -6.45
N ILE A 4 0.29 -10.67 -5.14
CA ILE A 4 1.38 -9.94 -4.47
C ILE A 4 2.76 -10.30 -5.03
N GLU A 5 2.97 -11.57 -5.39
CA GLU A 5 4.20 -12.09 -5.97
C GLU A 5 4.43 -11.59 -7.41
N GLY A 6 3.33 -11.26 -8.10
CA GLY A 6 3.36 -10.71 -9.45
C GLY A 6 3.37 -9.18 -9.49
N LEU A 7 3.33 -8.51 -8.33
CA LEU A 7 3.25 -7.04 -8.26
C LEU A 7 4.59 -6.39 -8.66
N SER A 8 5.71 -6.98 -8.23
CA SER A 8 7.04 -6.69 -8.77
C SER A 8 7.97 -7.89 -8.55
N ALA A 9 8.98 -8.03 -9.41
CA ALA A 9 9.90 -9.17 -9.34
C ALA A 9 10.90 -9.07 -8.16
N ASP A 10 11.19 -7.86 -7.72
CA ASP A 10 12.24 -7.49 -6.76
C ASP A 10 11.70 -6.73 -5.54
N ASN A 11 10.38 -6.71 -5.35
CA ASN A 11 9.68 -5.96 -4.29
C ASN A 11 9.90 -4.43 -4.35
N ASN A 12 10.15 -3.87 -5.55
CA ASN A 12 10.40 -2.45 -5.74
C ASN A 12 9.14 -1.60 -6.02
N HIS A 13 7.96 -2.22 -6.05
CA HIS A 13 6.71 -1.48 -6.24
C HIS A 13 6.56 -0.42 -5.13
N PRO A 14 6.09 0.82 -5.42
CA PRO A 14 6.01 1.89 -4.43
C PRO A 14 5.31 1.49 -3.12
N ALA A 15 4.20 0.74 -3.22
CA ALA A 15 3.51 0.20 -2.06
C ALA A 15 4.36 -0.82 -1.24
N GLN A 16 5.13 -1.69 -1.90
CA GLN A 16 5.98 -2.67 -1.20
C GLN A 16 7.17 -1.98 -0.50
N VAL A 17 7.78 -0.99 -1.16
CA VAL A 17 8.85 -0.17 -0.58
C VAL A 17 8.33 0.57 0.65
N ALA A 18 7.20 1.28 0.51
CA ALA A 18 6.63 2.03 1.62
C ALA A 18 6.20 1.16 2.80
N TRP A 19 5.69 -0.05 2.55
CA TRP A 19 5.37 -1.02 3.61
C TRP A 19 6.58 -1.41 4.45
N ASN A 20 7.75 -1.55 3.80
CA ASN A 20 9.01 -1.86 4.46
C ASN A 20 9.52 -0.65 5.25
N GLU A 21 9.56 0.53 4.63
CA GLU A 21 10.03 1.77 5.26
C GLU A 21 9.22 2.14 6.52
N GLU A 22 7.89 2.02 6.45
CA GLU A 22 7.00 2.31 7.60
C GLU A 22 6.90 1.15 8.61
N ASN A 23 7.63 0.05 8.39
CA ASN A 23 7.63 -1.15 9.23
C ASN A 23 6.18 -1.56 9.60
N VAL A 24 5.35 -1.68 8.56
CA VAL A 24 3.91 -1.92 8.69
C VAL A 24 3.60 -3.33 9.21
N PRO A 25 4.27 -4.40 8.71
CA PRO A 25 3.90 -5.76 9.11
C PRO A 25 4.17 -6.07 10.58
N GLN A 26 3.21 -6.77 11.20
CA GLN A 26 3.42 -7.52 12.44
C GLN A 26 3.39 -9.02 12.13
N CYS A 27 2.19 -9.64 12.15
CA CYS A 27 2.05 -11.07 11.83
C CYS A 27 2.13 -11.42 10.33
N GLY A 28 2.18 -10.42 9.44
CA GLY A 28 2.25 -10.64 7.98
C GLY A 28 0.90 -10.94 7.29
N TYR A 29 -0.05 -11.58 7.97
CA TYR A 29 -1.17 -12.27 7.31
C TYR A 29 -2.05 -11.40 6.39
N CYS A 30 -2.44 -10.20 6.83
CA CYS A 30 -3.33 -9.33 6.04
C CYS A 30 -2.59 -8.49 4.99
N HIS A 31 -1.25 -8.42 5.03
CA HIS A 31 -0.51 -7.39 4.29
C HIS A 31 -0.50 -7.60 2.79
N SER A 32 -0.54 -8.85 2.31
CA SER A 32 -0.67 -9.12 0.87
C SER A 32 -1.95 -8.49 0.29
N GLY A 33 -3.09 -8.63 0.99
CA GLY A 33 -4.36 -8.02 0.58
C GLY A 33 -4.32 -6.49 0.64
N GLN A 34 -3.79 -5.94 1.74
CA GLN A 34 -3.65 -4.50 1.93
C GLN A 34 -2.79 -3.86 0.84
N ILE A 35 -1.63 -4.45 0.51
CA ILE A 35 -0.72 -3.94 -0.53
C ILE A 35 -1.40 -3.98 -1.90
N MET A 36 -2.12 -5.06 -2.23
CA MET A 36 -2.82 -5.16 -3.52
C MET A 36 -3.96 -4.15 -3.63
N SER A 37 -4.74 -3.92 -2.57
CA SER A 37 -5.75 -2.86 -2.55
C SER A 37 -5.12 -1.47 -2.66
N ALA A 38 -3.99 -1.24 -1.99
CA ALA A 38 -3.26 0.04 -2.07
C ALA A 38 -2.72 0.28 -3.48
N ALA A 39 -2.20 -0.74 -4.15
CA ALA A 39 -1.73 -0.64 -5.52
C ALA A 39 -2.85 -0.27 -6.51
N VAL A 40 -4.06 -0.81 -6.31
CA VAL A 40 -5.24 -0.42 -7.11
C VAL A 40 -5.65 1.02 -6.81
N LEU A 41 -5.75 1.40 -5.53
CA LEU A 41 -6.08 2.77 -5.13
C LEU A 41 -5.10 3.78 -5.76
N LEU A 42 -3.79 3.57 -5.62
CA LEU A 42 -2.76 4.50 -6.10
C LEU A 42 -2.66 4.56 -7.64
N ARG A 43 -3.16 3.55 -8.35
CA ARG A 43 -3.28 3.58 -9.81
C ARG A 43 -4.43 4.48 -10.26
N GLU A 44 -5.53 4.49 -9.51
CA GLU A 44 -6.77 5.20 -9.85
C GLU A 44 -6.81 6.62 -9.26
N ASN A 45 -6.23 6.78 -8.07
CA ASN A 45 -6.09 8.03 -7.35
C ASN A 45 -4.63 8.16 -6.85
N PRO A 46 -3.75 8.83 -7.62
CA PRO A 46 -2.34 9.00 -7.25
C PRO A 46 -2.10 9.93 -6.05
N ASP A 47 -3.12 10.60 -5.52
CA ASP A 47 -3.01 11.48 -4.35
C ASP A 47 -4.21 11.29 -3.41
N PRO A 48 -4.35 10.09 -2.80
CA PRO A 48 -5.54 9.75 -2.05
C PRO A 48 -5.61 10.50 -0.72
N SER A 49 -6.81 10.93 -0.34
CA SER A 49 -7.07 11.43 1.00
C SER A 49 -7.13 10.28 2.02
N ASP A 50 -7.12 10.64 3.30
CA ASP A 50 -7.32 9.68 4.39
C ASP A 50 -8.66 8.93 4.28
N GLU A 51 -9.70 9.60 3.79
CA GLU A 51 -11.03 9.02 3.60
C GLU A 51 -11.04 8.04 2.42
N ASP A 52 -10.33 8.35 1.33
CA ASP A 52 -10.15 7.43 0.20
C ASP A 52 -9.41 6.16 0.63
N ILE A 53 -8.37 6.31 1.46
CA ILE A 53 -7.60 5.20 2.01
C ILE A 53 -8.50 4.31 2.87
N ASP A 54 -9.26 4.90 3.79
CA ASP A 54 -10.15 4.13 4.66
C ASP A 54 -11.22 3.37 3.87
N ALA A 55 -11.80 4.02 2.85
CA ALA A 55 -12.78 3.39 1.97
C ALA A 55 -12.18 2.22 1.19
N ALA A 56 -10.99 2.40 0.60
CA ALA A 56 -10.31 1.36 -0.16
C ALA A 56 -9.87 0.17 0.73
N MET A 57 -9.51 0.43 1.98
CA MET A 57 -9.03 -0.60 2.91
C MET A 57 -10.15 -1.25 3.74
N ALA A 58 -11.39 -0.79 3.65
CA ALA A 58 -12.50 -1.25 4.50
C ALA A 58 -12.73 -2.78 4.47
N GLY A 59 -12.43 -3.44 3.35
CA GLY A 59 -12.51 -4.90 3.20
C GLY A 59 -11.31 -5.68 3.71
N ASN A 60 -10.20 -5.01 4.04
CA ASN A 60 -8.96 -5.63 4.50
C ASN A 60 -8.81 -5.50 6.02
N ILE A 61 -9.19 -6.56 6.74
CA ILE A 61 -9.17 -6.56 8.21
C ILE A 61 -7.76 -6.89 8.73
N CYS A 62 -7.23 -6.03 9.61
CA CYS A 62 -5.97 -6.25 10.32
C CYS A 62 -6.21 -6.53 11.81
N ARG A 63 -5.88 -7.75 12.26
CA ARG A 63 -6.01 -8.12 13.69
C ARG A 63 -4.92 -7.55 14.58
N CYS A 64 -3.77 -7.22 14.01
CA CYS A 64 -2.65 -6.58 14.71
C CYS A 64 -2.86 -5.08 14.97
N GLY A 65 -3.88 -4.47 14.37
CA GLY A 65 -4.22 -3.06 14.59
C GLY A 65 -3.28 -2.05 13.94
N THR A 66 -2.61 -2.39 12.84
CA THR A 66 -1.59 -1.54 12.19
C THR A 66 -2.15 -0.48 11.24
N TYR A 67 -3.45 -0.15 11.30
CA TYR A 67 -4.13 0.73 10.32
C TYR A 67 -3.46 2.10 10.15
N GLN A 68 -2.98 2.70 11.25
CA GLN A 68 -2.28 3.99 11.18
C GLN A 68 -0.96 3.90 10.41
N ARG A 69 -0.25 2.77 10.49
CA ARG A 69 0.98 2.53 9.70
C ARG A 69 0.66 2.24 8.24
N ILE A 70 -0.43 1.51 7.99
CA ILE A 70 -0.95 1.26 6.62
C ILE A 70 -1.25 2.59 5.92
N ARG A 71 -1.97 3.49 6.59
CA ARG A 71 -2.28 4.83 6.05
C ARG A 71 -1.02 5.63 5.72
N LYS A 72 -0.06 5.67 6.65
CA LYS A 72 1.25 6.33 6.41
C LYS A 72 1.99 5.74 5.23
N ALA A 73 2.01 4.41 5.11
CA ALA A 73 2.66 3.72 4.00
C ALA A 73 2.00 4.01 2.65
N ILE A 74 0.67 4.16 2.59
CA ILE A 74 -0.02 4.53 1.35
C ILE A 74 0.33 5.96 0.92
N HIS A 75 0.37 6.90 1.86
CA HIS A 75 0.84 8.27 1.59
C HIS A 75 2.29 8.28 1.10
N LEU A 76 3.18 7.55 1.75
CA LEU A 76 4.57 7.43 1.32
C LEU A 76 4.69 6.79 -0.08
N ALA A 77 3.90 5.75 -0.35
CA ALA A 77 3.86 5.10 -1.66
C ALA A 77 3.39 6.04 -2.77
N SER A 78 2.38 6.88 -2.51
CA SER A 78 1.95 7.97 -3.40
C SER A 78 3.11 8.91 -3.73
N GLU A 79 3.85 9.36 -2.73
CA GLU A 79 5.00 10.25 -2.91
C GLU A 79 6.15 9.58 -3.69
N ILE A 80 6.44 8.30 -3.43
CA ILE A 80 7.43 7.53 -4.19
C ILE A 80 7.00 7.42 -5.66
N GLN A 81 5.72 7.12 -5.92
CA GLN A 81 5.19 6.97 -7.27
C GLN A 81 5.22 8.28 -8.06
N LYS A 82 4.87 9.42 -7.43
CA LYS A 82 4.97 10.74 -8.06
C LYS A 82 6.41 11.11 -8.42
N LYS A 83 7.38 10.82 -7.52
CA LYS A 83 8.80 11.07 -7.76
C LYS A 83 9.38 10.17 -8.86
N GLY A 84 8.93 8.93 -8.96
CA GLY A 84 9.33 7.97 -10.00
C GLY A 84 8.65 8.19 -11.35
N GLY A 85 7.45 8.76 -11.36
CA GLY A 85 6.67 9.11 -12.56
C GLY A 85 7.00 10.47 -13.16
N ALA A 86 7.79 11.30 -12.48
CA ALA A 86 8.30 12.58 -12.98
C ALA A 86 9.50 12.40 -13.91
N LYS A 87 9.36 11.51 -14.91
CA LYS A 87 10.37 11.28 -15.94
C LYS A 87 9.80 11.55 -17.33
#